data_AF-A0A0X8H163-F1
#
_entry.id   AF-A0A0X8H163-F1
#
_cell.length_a   1.000
_cell.length_b   1.000
_cell.length_c   1.000
_cell.angle_alpha   90.00
_cell.angle_beta   90.00
_cell.angle_gamma   90.00
#
_symmetry.space_group_name_H-M   'P 1'
#
loop_
_entity.id
_entity.type
_entity.pdbx_description
1 polymer ?
#
loop_
_entity_poly.entity_id
_entity_poly.type
_entity_poly.pdbx_seq_one_letter_code
_entity_poly.pdbx_strand_id
1 'polypeptide(L)'
;MAVDTSKIYDSNGISELSDEAIKELIESIDKVQLDFLVSDTIVGNWRIRRWNSGYCEMEATTGNYTLDVTTAWGSVFYAEVGAISYPIILADIPKVFVTIAKGHPCEVIAGVTSVSANATPSLRVMRPVSTSGAIVAFNVLVKGRWK
;
A
#
# COMPACT_ATOMS: atom_id res chain seq x y z
N MET A 1 -23.29 23.21 30.68
CA MET A 1 -21.93 22.78 31.05
C MET A 1 -21.37 22.05 29.84
N ALA A 2 -20.52 22.73 29.05
CA ALA A 2 -20.01 22.18 27.79
C ALA A 2 -18.86 21.22 28.09
N VAL A 3 -18.96 19.99 27.58
CA VAL A 3 -17.87 19.01 27.66
C VAL A 3 -16.85 19.38 26.60
N ASP A 4 -15.65 19.73 27.04
CA ASP A 4 -14.49 19.97 26.19
C ASP A 4 -14.03 18.61 25.62
N THR A 5 -14.22 18.43 24.30
CA THR A 5 -13.89 17.20 23.59
C THR A 5 -12.42 17.12 23.17
N SER A 6 -11.56 18.05 23.62
CA SER A 6 -10.11 18.01 23.34
C SER A 6 -9.34 16.97 24.15
N LYS A 7 -9.98 16.31 25.13
CA LYS A 7 -9.31 15.37 26.04
C LYS A 7 -9.90 13.96 25.93
N ILE A 8 -9.05 13.02 25.51
CA ILE A 8 -9.34 11.59 25.56
C ILE A 8 -8.93 11.10 26.95
N TYR A 9 -9.88 10.58 27.73
CA TYR A 9 -9.63 9.99 29.04
C TYR A 9 -9.67 8.47 28.93
N ASP A 10 -8.68 7.78 29.48
CA ASP A 10 -8.83 6.37 29.85
C ASP A 10 -9.14 6.22 31.35
N SER A 11 -9.58 5.03 31.75
CA SER A 11 -10.14 4.74 33.07
C SER A 11 -9.13 4.82 34.23
N ASN A 12 -7.86 5.13 33.98
CA ASN A 12 -6.79 5.11 34.98
C ASN A 12 -6.11 6.46 35.23
N GLY A 13 -6.59 7.56 34.61
CA GLY A 13 -6.16 8.91 34.98
C GLY A 13 -4.71 9.25 34.61
N ILE A 14 -4.31 9.03 33.36
CA ILE A 14 -3.00 9.44 32.86
C ILE A 14 -3.04 10.92 32.43
N SER A 15 -2.17 11.73 33.05
CA SER A 15 -1.83 13.08 32.59
C SER A 15 -1.17 13.01 31.21
N GLU A 16 -1.37 14.02 30.36
CA GLU A 16 -0.57 14.21 29.13
C GLU A 16 0.91 13.91 29.43
N LEU A 17 1.54 13.06 28.62
CA LEU A 17 2.97 12.78 28.74
C LEU A 17 3.72 14.11 28.57
N SER A 18 4.57 14.46 29.54
CA SER A 18 5.41 15.65 29.39
C SER A 18 6.38 15.49 28.24
N ASP A 19 6.80 16.60 27.64
CA ASP A 19 7.80 16.61 26.58
C ASP A 19 9.11 15.91 27.01
N GLU A 20 9.48 16.02 28.30
CA GLU A 20 10.61 15.31 28.88
C GLU A 20 10.42 13.79 28.88
N ALA A 21 9.23 13.30 29.25
CA ALA A 21 8.93 11.87 29.24
C ALA A 21 8.92 11.30 27.81
N ILE A 22 8.42 12.08 26.85
CA ILE A 22 8.48 11.72 25.42
C ILE A 22 9.94 11.66 24.96
N LYS A 23 10.76 12.62 25.36
CA LYS A 23 12.19 12.66 25.01
C LYS A 23 12.96 11.47 25.60
N GLU A 24 12.77 11.16 26.89
CA GLU A 24 13.41 10.00 27.54
C GLU A 24 13.01 8.67 26.88
N LEU A 25 11.75 8.55 26.47
CA LEU A 25 11.26 7.39 25.72
C LEU A 25 11.95 7.26 24.37
N ILE A 26 12.04 8.34 23.59
CA ILE A 26 12.74 8.36 22.29
C ILE A 26 14.22 7.98 22.47
N GLU A 27 14.91 8.58 23.44
CA GLU A 27 16.32 8.26 23.74
C GLU A 27 16.49 6.79 24.15
N SER A 28 15.53 6.23 24.89
CA SER A 28 15.55 4.82 25.30
C SER A 28 15.34 3.89 24.11
N ILE A 29 14.44 4.22 23.20
CA ILE A 29 14.18 3.49 21.95
C ILE A 29 15.42 3.50 21.04
N ASP A 30 16.08 4.66 20.91
CA ASP A 30 17.31 4.79 20.12
C ASP A 30 18.45 3.93 20.71
N LYS A 31 18.58 3.87 22.04
CA LYS A 31 19.58 3.02 22.72
C LYS A 31 19.41 1.53 22.43
N VAL A 32 18.17 1.06 22.24
CA VAL A 32 17.88 -0.34 21.91
C VAL A 32 17.78 -0.60 20.40
N GLN A 33 18.02 0.43 19.57
CA GLN A 33 17.94 0.37 18.10
C GLN A 33 16.61 -0.24 17.60
N LEU A 34 15.53 -0.02 18.33
CA LEU A 34 14.21 -0.48 17.92
C LEU A 34 13.68 0.45 16.83
N ASP A 35 13.23 -0.14 15.72
CA ASP A 35 12.48 0.60 14.72
C ASP A 35 11.05 0.81 15.18
N PHE A 36 10.48 1.97 14.88
CA PHE A 36 9.15 2.35 15.30
C PHE A 36 8.40 3.09 14.20
N LEU A 37 7.08 3.01 14.25
CA LEU A 37 6.19 3.67 13.31
C LEU A 37 6.20 5.18 13.58
N VAL A 38 6.67 5.98 12.62
CA VAL A 38 6.67 7.45 12.70
C VAL A 38 5.45 8.08 12.06
N SER A 39 4.79 7.40 11.12
CA SER A 39 3.50 7.85 10.59
C SER A 39 2.67 6.71 10.03
N ASP A 40 1.35 6.77 10.20
CA ASP A 40 0.35 5.93 9.55
C ASP A 40 -0.71 6.85 8.93
N THR A 41 -0.73 6.96 7.61
CA THR A 41 -1.60 7.89 6.89
C THR A 41 -2.36 7.20 5.78
N ILE A 42 -3.52 7.75 5.43
CA ILE A 42 -4.31 7.29 4.29
C ILE A 42 -4.34 8.40 3.24
N VAL A 43 -3.96 8.07 2.00
CA VAL A 43 -4.00 8.95 0.83
C VAL A 43 -4.77 8.26 -0.28
N GLY A 44 -6.02 8.67 -0.50
CA GLY A 44 -6.92 7.94 -1.38
C GLY A 44 -7.14 6.51 -0.87
N ASN A 45 -6.90 5.52 -1.74
CA ASN A 45 -7.03 4.09 -1.37
C ASN A 45 -5.76 3.51 -0.73
N TRP A 46 -4.71 4.31 -0.57
CA TRP A 46 -3.44 3.86 -0.04
C TRP A 46 -3.35 4.14 1.45
N ARG A 47 -3.07 3.12 2.25
CA ARG A 47 -2.53 3.30 3.59
C ARG A 47 -1.01 3.24 3.53
N ILE A 48 -0.34 4.19 4.17
CA ILE A 48 1.11 4.41 4.12
C ILE A 48 1.64 4.39 5.55
N ARG A 49 2.53 3.44 5.84
CA ARG A 49 3.20 3.30 7.14
C ARG A 49 4.69 3.57 6.97
N ARG A 50 5.19 4.61 7.64
CA ARG A 50 6.60 5.00 7.62
C ARG A 50 7.24 4.65 8.95
N TRP A 51 8.42 4.09 8.88
CA TRP A 51 9.21 3.67 10.03
C TRP A 51 10.44 4.56 10.20
N ASN A 52 10.90 4.71 11.43
CA ASN A 52 12.01 5.59 11.78
C ASN A 52 13.29 5.25 10.99
N SER A 53 13.53 3.96 10.74
CA SER A 53 14.63 3.42 9.92
C SER A 53 14.65 3.89 8.46
N GLY A 54 13.60 4.59 8.01
CA GLY A 54 13.38 4.96 6.61
C GLY A 54 12.61 3.90 5.82
N TYR A 55 12.24 2.77 6.42
CA TYR A 55 11.39 1.77 5.77
C TYR A 55 9.94 2.26 5.62
N CYS A 56 9.28 1.85 4.53
CA CYS A 56 7.93 2.23 4.16
C CYS A 56 7.13 1.00 3.72
N GLU A 57 5.90 0.88 4.22
CA GLU A 57 4.90 -0.06 3.72
C GLU A 57 3.72 0.72 3.16
N MET A 58 3.31 0.40 1.94
CA MET A 58 2.07 0.94 1.36
C MET A 58 1.15 -0.20 0.95
N GLU A 59 -0.11 -0.09 1.30
CA GLU A 59 -1.15 -1.07 0.93
C GLU A 59 -2.34 -0.35 0.30
N ALA A 60 -2.91 -0.94 -0.76
CA ALA A 60 -4.13 -0.43 -1.38
C ALA A 60 -4.96 -1.56 -2.00
N THR A 61 -6.28 -1.39 -1.96
CA THR A 61 -7.19 -2.08 -2.88
C THR A 61 -7.60 -1.11 -3.98
N THR A 62 -7.41 -1.49 -5.23
CA THR A 62 -7.76 -0.63 -6.36
C THR A 62 -9.28 -0.53 -6.55
N GLY A 63 -9.70 0.47 -7.33
CA GLY A 63 -11.03 0.45 -7.93
C GLY A 63 -11.20 -0.70 -8.94
N ASN A 64 -12.42 -0.83 -9.46
CA ASN A 64 -12.73 -1.78 -10.54
C ASN A 64 -12.12 -1.30 -11.87
N TYR A 65 -11.41 -2.20 -12.55
CA TYR A 65 -11.04 -2.07 -13.96
C TYR A 65 -12.03 -2.87 -14.79
N THR A 66 -12.54 -2.27 -15.86
CA THR A 66 -13.32 -2.97 -16.89
C THR A 66 -12.39 -3.26 -18.07
N LEU A 67 -12.21 -4.53 -18.38
CA LEU A 67 -11.20 -5.00 -19.34
C LEU A 67 -11.82 -5.85 -20.44
N ASP A 68 -11.34 -5.63 -21.66
CA ASP A 68 -11.58 -6.53 -22.79
C ASP A 68 -10.41 -7.51 -22.90
N VAL A 69 -10.59 -8.69 -22.32
CA VAL A 69 -9.61 -9.78 -22.29
C VAL A 69 -9.74 -10.59 -23.58
N THR A 70 -9.29 -9.99 -24.68
CA THR A 70 -9.50 -10.52 -26.04
C THR A 70 -8.21 -10.78 -26.82
N THR A 71 -7.06 -10.34 -26.31
CA THR A 71 -5.77 -10.54 -26.99
C THR A 71 -5.25 -11.95 -26.72
N ALA A 72 -5.07 -12.77 -27.75
CA ALA A 72 -4.61 -14.14 -27.60
C ALA A 72 -3.09 -14.22 -27.31
N TRP A 73 -2.70 -15.12 -26.41
CA TRP A 73 -1.32 -15.51 -26.15
C TRP A 73 -1.26 -17.01 -25.84
N GLY A 74 -0.89 -17.82 -26.83
CA GLY A 74 -0.97 -19.28 -26.71
C GLY A 74 -2.42 -19.74 -26.52
N SER A 75 -2.69 -20.52 -25.46
CA SER A 75 -4.02 -21.05 -25.13
C SER A 75 -4.85 -20.15 -24.21
N VAL A 76 -4.38 -18.93 -23.93
CA VAL A 76 -5.03 -17.97 -23.03
C VAL A 76 -5.21 -16.63 -23.72
N PHE A 77 -6.10 -15.82 -23.17
CA PHE A 77 -6.37 -14.45 -23.57
C PHE A 77 -5.93 -13.51 -22.47
N TYR A 78 -5.46 -12.32 -22.83
CA TYR A 78 -5.02 -11.33 -21.89
C TYR A 78 -5.52 -9.91 -22.20
N ALA A 79 -5.52 -9.10 -21.16
CA ALA A 79 -5.58 -7.65 -21.21
C ALA A 79 -4.47 -7.08 -20.34
N GLU A 80 -3.99 -5.89 -20.68
CA GLU A 80 -3.01 -5.17 -19.86
C GLU A 80 -3.70 -4.11 -19.03
N VAL A 81 -3.23 -3.97 -17.79
CA VAL A 81 -3.58 -2.87 -16.89
C VAL A 81 -2.31 -2.05 -16.70
N GLY A 82 -2.43 -0.74 -16.91
CA GLY A 82 -1.32 0.19 -16.70
C GLY A 82 -0.81 0.15 -15.26
N ALA A 83 0.42 0.65 -15.08
CA ALA A 83 1.01 0.85 -13.77
C ALA A 83 0.12 1.72 -12.86
N ILE A 84 0.10 1.38 -11.58
CA ILE A 84 -0.66 2.11 -10.55
C ILE A 84 0.33 3.02 -9.83
N SER A 85 0.06 4.33 -9.89
CA SER A 85 0.92 5.33 -9.24
C SER A 85 0.83 5.24 -7.71
N TYR A 86 1.99 5.38 -7.07
CA TYR A 86 2.09 5.54 -5.63
C TYR A 86 1.72 6.97 -5.21
N PRO A 87 1.19 7.16 -3.99
CA PRO A 87 0.90 8.48 -3.45
C PRO A 87 2.15 9.26 -3.04
N ILE A 88 3.32 8.60 -3.00
CA ILE A 88 4.63 9.18 -2.67
C ILE A 88 5.71 8.59 -3.59
N ILE A 89 6.80 9.33 -3.77
CA ILE A 89 8.01 8.81 -4.42
C ILE A 89 8.88 8.17 -3.34
N LEU A 90 9.28 6.91 -3.55
CA LEU A 90 10.19 6.19 -2.68
C LEU A 90 11.66 6.54 -2.99
N ALA A 91 12.53 6.39 -2.00
CA ALA A 91 13.97 6.65 -2.14
C ALA A 91 14.70 5.56 -2.95
N ASP A 92 14.14 4.35 -3.00
CA ASP A 92 14.65 3.21 -3.76
C ASP A 92 13.54 2.50 -4.55
N ILE A 93 13.94 1.58 -5.43
CA ILE A 93 12.99 0.72 -6.15
C ILE A 93 12.41 -0.29 -5.15
N PRO A 94 11.09 -0.27 -4.90
CA PRO A 94 10.48 -1.11 -3.89
C PRO A 94 10.30 -2.56 -4.37
N LYS A 95 10.00 -3.44 -3.42
CA LYS A 95 9.35 -4.72 -3.67
C LYS A 95 7.84 -4.52 -3.75
N VAL A 96 7.21 -5.11 -4.75
CA VAL A 96 5.77 -4.98 -5.01
C VAL A 96 5.14 -6.35 -5.10
N PHE A 97 4.04 -6.52 -4.39
CA PHE A 97 3.21 -7.72 -4.43
C PHE A 97 1.82 -7.29 -4.90
N VAL A 98 1.31 -7.98 -5.91
CA VAL A 98 -0.02 -7.74 -6.47
C VAL A 98 -0.81 -9.04 -6.43
N THR A 99 -2.02 -8.97 -5.91
CA THR A 99 -2.97 -10.10 -5.91
C THR A 99 -4.32 -9.64 -6.43
N ILE A 100 -5.14 -10.57 -6.89
CA ILE A 100 -6.50 -10.27 -7.34
C ILE A 100 -7.39 -10.10 -6.11
N ALA A 101 -7.99 -8.92 -5.95
CA ALA A 101 -8.98 -8.65 -4.91
C ALA A 101 -10.39 -9.08 -5.35
N LYS A 102 -10.67 -8.94 -6.65
CA LYS A 102 -11.96 -9.27 -7.27
C LYS A 102 -11.74 -9.63 -8.73
N GLY A 103 -12.42 -10.65 -9.20
CA GLY A 103 -12.45 -11.04 -10.60
C GLY A 103 -13.13 -12.39 -10.79
N HIS A 104 -13.60 -12.66 -12.01
CA HIS A 104 -13.84 -14.04 -12.45
C HIS A 104 -12.56 -14.87 -12.35
N PRO A 105 -12.59 -16.22 -12.41
CA PRO A 105 -11.36 -17.02 -12.37
C PRO A 105 -10.40 -16.54 -13.47
N CYS A 106 -9.40 -15.78 -13.06
CA CYS A 106 -8.38 -15.14 -13.86
C CYS A 106 -7.08 -15.19 -13.08
N GLU A 107 -5.97 -15.19 -13.81
CA GLU A 107 -4.64 -15.07 -13.24
C GLU A 107 -4.10 -13.66 -13.52
N VAL A 108 -3.20 -13.20 -12.66
CA VAL A 108 -2.50 -11.93 -12.85
C VAL A 108 -1.00 -12.20 -12.93
N ILE A 109 -0.36 -11.68 -13.98
CA ILE A 109 1.10 -11.57 -14.05
C ILE A 109 1.44 -10.11 -13.76
N ALA A 110 2.18 -9.88 -12.68
CA ALA A 110 2.78 -8.59 -12.38
C ALA A 110 4.21 -8.54 -12.94
N GLY A 111 4.60 -7.44 -13.59
CA GLY A 111 5.96 -7.28 -14.12
C GLY A 111 6.07 -7.21 -15.65
N VAL A 112 5.00 -6.79 -16.36
CA VAL A 112 5.10 -6.54 -17.81
C VAL A 112 6.10 -5.42 -18.11
N THR A 113 6.25 -4.50 -17.16
CA THR A 113 7.29 -3.46 -17.13
C THR A 113 8.10 -3.54 -15.83
N SER A 114 9.23 -2.84 -15.79
CA SER A 114 10.04 -2.69 -14.57
C SER A 114 9.28 -1.90 -13.51
N VAL A 115 9.45 -2.29 -12.24
CA VAL A 115 9.02 -1.51 -11.08
C VAL A 115 9.81 -0.21 -11.00
N SER A 116 9.17 0.88 -10.58
CA SER A 116 9.83 2.16 -10.31
C SER A 116 9.58 2.64 -8.88
N ALA A 117 10.28 3.69 -8.47
CA ALA A 117 10.10 4.34 -7.18
C ALA A 117 8.74 5.05 -7.02
N ASN A 118 7.96 5.22 -8.09
CA ASN A 118 6.71 5.98 -8.09
C ASN A 118 5.49 5.20 -8.61
N ALA A 119 5.65 3.96 -9.07
CA ALA A 119 4.54 3.14 -9.55
C ALA A 119 4.83 1.63 -9.50
N THR A 120 3.75 0.84 -9.50
CA THR A 120 3.81 -0.62 -9.70
C THR A 120 4.34 -0.93 -11.10
N PRO A 121 4.71 -2.19 -11.40
CA PRO A 121 4.80 -2.58 -12.80
C PRO A 121 3.41 -2.57 -13.44
N SER A 122 3.36 -2.53 -14.77
CA SER A 122 2.14 -2.87 -15.52
C SER A 122 1.79 -4.34 -15.29
N LEU A 123 0.49 -4.64 -15.34
CA LEU A 123 -0.07 -5.95 -15.02
C LEU A 123 -0.70 -6.56 -16.27
N ARG A 124 -0.69 -7.89 -16.35
CA ARG A 124 -1.43 -8.64 -17.35
C ARG A 124 -2.45 -9.53 -16.66
N VAL A 125 -3.73 -9.32 -16.98
CA VAL A 125 -4.83 -10.18 -16.53
C VAL A 125 -5.07 -11.23 -17.59
N MET A 126 -5.09 -12.50 -17.20
CA MET A 126 -5.13 -13.64 -18.11
C MET A 126 -6.31 -14.56 -17.80
N ARG A 127 -6.94 -15.08 -18.87
CA ARG A 127 -8.09 -15.98 -18.79
C ARG A 127 -8.02 -17.04 -19.89
N PRO A 128 -8.58 -18.24 -19.67
CA PRO A 128 -8.65 -19.27 -20.71
C PRO A 128 -9.69 -18.97 -21.79
N VAL A 129 -10.65 -18.08 -21.52
CA VAL A 129 -11.75 -17.72 -22.43
C VAL A 129 -11.77 -16.21 -22.66
N SER A 130 -11.87 -15.82 -23.93
CA SER A 130 -12.02 -14.41 -24.33
C SER A 130 -13.30 -13.82 -23.75
N THR A 131 -13.25 -12.57 -23.29
CA THR A 131 -14.41 -11.87 -22.72
C THR A 131 -14.24 -10.37 -22.85
N SER A 132 -15.34 -9.68 -23.15
CA SER A 132 -15.44 -8.23 -23.05
C SER A 132 -16.10 -7.80 -21.74
N GLY A 133 -15.71 -6.64 -21.22
CA GLY A 133 -16.31 -6.07 -19.99
C GLY A 133 -16.01 -6.85 -18.71
N ALA A 134 -14.89 -7.57 -18.63
CA ALA A 134 -14.50 -8.27 -17.41
C ALA A 134 -14.13 -7.26 -16.31
N ILE A 135 -14.70 -7.42 -15.11
CA ILE A 135 -14.42 -6.56 -13.97
C ILE A 135 -13.36 -7.20 -13.08
N VAL A 136 -12.26 -6.48 -12.84
CA VAL A 136 -11.15 -6.92 -11.98
C VAL A 136 -10.72 -5.80 -11.03
N ALA A 137 -10.31 -6.15 -9.81
CA ALA A 137 -9.64 -5.25 -8.88
C ALA A 137 -8.45 -5.96 -8.22
N PHE A 138 -7.48 -5.20 -7.73
CA PHE A 138 -6.23 -5.72 -7.20
C PHE A 138 -5.99 -5.25 -5.76
N ASN A 139 -5.35 -6.10 -4.96
CA ASN A 139 -4.67 -5.67 -3.75
C ASN A 139 -3.19 -5.49 -4.08
N VAL A 140 -2.64 -4.35 -3.67
CA VAL A 140 -1.24 -3.98 -3.89
C VAL A 140 -0.58 -3.77 -2.54
N LEU A 141 0.56 -4.43 -2.34
CA LEU A 141 1.44 -4.23 -1.19
C LEU A 141 2.82 -3.82 -1.70
N VAL A 142 3.33 -2.70 -1.22
CA VAL A 142 4.61 -2.13 -1.59
C VAL A 142 5.49 -2.01 -0.34
N LYS A 143 6.73 -2.43 -0.46
CA LYS A 143 7.74 -2.37 0.61
C LYS A 143 9.02 -1.76 0.06
N GLY A 144 9.46 -0.63 0.62
CA GLY A 144 10.64 0.11 0.15
C GLY A 144 11.12 1.12 1.18
N ARG A 145 11.88 2.13 0.76
CA ARG A 145 12.33 3.22 1.65
C ARG A 145 11.73 4.56 1.27
N TRP A 146 11.40 5.39 2.25
CA TRP A 146 10.88 6.75 2.05
C TRP A 146 11.90 7.85 2.33
N LYS A 147 13.03 7.50 2.94
CA LYS A 147 14.23 8.33 3.14
C LYS A 147 15.47 7.44 3.13
#